data_AF-A0A0F9FT89-F1
#
_entry.id   AF-A0A0F9FT89-F1
#
_cell.length_a   1.000
_cell.length_b   1.000
_cell.length_c   1.000
_cell.angle_alpha   90.00
_cell.angle_beta   90.00
_cell.angle_gamma   90.00
#
_symmetry.space_group_name_H-M   'P 1'
#
loop_
_entity.id
_entity.type
_entity.pdbx_description
1 polymer ?
#
loop_
_entity_poly.entity_id
_entity_poly.type
_entity_poly.pdbx_seq_one_letter_code
_entity_poly.pdbx_strand_id
1 'polypeptide(L)'
;MKHGLSGTLKHKLWMYAKKRAKNKRIRFNISVLDLPDVPKYCPVLGVRIIVNNRMGPHDRSPSLDRIIPKLGYVKNNVRVISYKANRIRSNANTEELKLVWKDAKKIQCKHSQ
;
A
#
# COMPACT_ATOMS: atom_id res chain seq x y z
N MET A 1 -21.76 5.46 19.38
CA MET A 1 -22.24 6.05 18.12
C MET A 1 -21.04 6.59 17.31
N LYS A 2 -20.76 6.05 16.11
CA LYS A 2 -19.86 6.69 15.12
C LYS A 2 -20.46 6.51 13.72
N HIS A 3 -21.61 7.14 13.50
CA HIS A 3 -22.41 7.03 12.27
C HIS A 3 -21.90 7.88 11.08
N GLY A 4 -20.75 8.56 11.18
CA GLY A 4 -20.34 9.56 10.16
C GLY A 4 -19.30 9.15 9.11
N LEU A 5 -18.58 8.02 9.28
CA LEU A 5 -17.44 7.67 8.39
C LEU A 5 -17.68 6.43 7.53
N SER A 6 -18.80 5.74 7.73
CA SER A 6 -19.17 4.56 6.95
C SER A 6 -19.26 4.92 5.46
N GLY A 7 -18.76 4.04 4.58
CA GLY A 7 -18.78 4.25 3.13
C GLY A 7 -17.65 5.10 2.55
N THR A 8 -16.90 5.87 3.36
CA THR A 8 -15.77 6.68 2.87
C THR A 8 -14.61 5.82 2.35
N LEU A 9 -13.76 6.38 1.48
CA LEU A 9 -12.57 5.69 0.99
C LEU A 9 -11.60 5.32 2.12
N LYS A 10 -11.39 6.21 3.09
CA LYS A 10 -10.58 5.91 4.29
C LYS A 10 -11.16 4.75 5.08
N HIS A 11 -12.48 4.72 5.27
CA HIS A 11 -13.14 3.60 5.94
C HIS A 11 -12.95 2.27 5.18
N LYS A 12 -13.09 2.28 3.84
CA LYS A 12 -12.81 1.09 3.00
C LYS A 12 -11.37 0.61 3.16
N LEU A 13 -10.39 1.52 3.07
CA LEU A 13 -8.97 1.20 3.26
C LEU A 13 -8.68 0.62 4.65
N TRP A 14 -9.26 1.22 5.69
CA TRP A 14 -9.14 0.75 7.07
C TRP A 14 -9.76 -0.65 7.24
N MET A 15 -10.96 -0.90 6.69
CA MET A 15 -11.62 -2.19 6.73
C MET A 15 -10.79 -3.29 6.05
N TYR A 16 -10.23 -3.02 4.87
CA TYR A 16 -9.35 -3.97 4.19
C TYR A 16 -8.05 -4.21 4.95
N ALA A 17 -7.45 -3.17 5.52
CA ALA A 17 -6.26 -3.30 6.36
C ALA A 17 -6.54 -4.14 7.61
N LYS A 18 -7.69 -3.92 8.28
CA LYS A 18 -8.13 -4.70 9.44
C LYS A 18 -8.29 -6.19 9.10
N LYS A 19 -8.94 -6.50 7.97
CA LYS A 19 -9.04 -7.88 7.46
C LYS A 19 -7.66 -8.50 7.21
N ARG A 20 -6.77 -7.77 6.52
CA ARG A 20 -5.39 -8.24 6.28
C ARG A 20 -4.62 -8.46 7.57
N ALA A 21 -4.79 -7.60 8.57
CA ALA A 21 -4.11 -7.70 9.85
C ALA A 21 -4.54 -8.96 10.61
N LYS A 22 -5.85 -9.23 10.65
CA LYS A 22 -6.41 -10.46 11.24
C LYS A 22 -5.85 -11.70 10.55
N ASN A 23 -5.89 -11.75 9.21
CA ASN A 23 -5.42 -12.91 8.44
C ASN A 23 -3.91 -13.17 8.64
N LYS A 24 -3.10 -12.12 8.72
CA LYS A 24 -1.65 -12.23 8.93
C LYS A 24 -1.23 -12.29 10.40
N ARG A 25 -2.18 -12.27 11.35
CA ARG A 25 -1.94 -12.22 12.80
C ARG A 25 -0.94 -11.13 13.20
N ILE A 26 -1.08 -9.93 12.63
CA ILE A 26 -0.21 -8.77 12.91
C ILE A 26 -0.93 -7.70 13.72
N ARG A 27 -0.16 -6.90 14.44
CA ARG A 27 -0.65 -5.78 15.25
C ARG A 27 -1.50 -4.81 14.42
N PHE A 28 -2.63 -4.39 14.99
CA PHE A 28 -3.54 -3.40 14.41
C PHE A 28 -4.02 -2.45 15.51
N ASN A 29 -3.54 -1.21 15.49
CA ASN A 29 -3.84 -0.17 16.48
C ASN A 29 -3.98 1.20 15.80
N ILE A 30 -4.76 1.25 14.73
CA ILE A 30 -5.15 2.51 14.06
C ILE A 30 -6.66 2.58 13.95
N SER A 31 -7.22 3.78 14.06
CA SER A 31 -8.59 4.10 13.72
C SER A 31 -8.67 4.68 12.31
N VAL A 32 -9.88 4.87 11.77
CA VAL A 32 -10.10 5.52 10.47
C VAL A 32 -9.55 6.95 10.45
N LEU A 33 -9.53 7.63 11.60
CA LEU A 33 -9.03 9.00 11.74
C LEU A 33 -7.50 9.08 11.71
N ASP A 34 -6.81 7.99 12.06
CA ASP A 34 -5.34 7.93 12.00
C ASP A 34 -4.83 7.64 10.58
N LEU A 35 -5.72 7.44 9.60
CA LEU A 35 -5.32 7.21 8.21
C LEU A 35 -4.92 8.53 7.54
N PRO A 36 -3.75 8.56 6.85
CA PRO A 36 -3.38 9.70 6.04
C PRO A 36 -4.37 9.89 4.89
N ASP A 37 -4.41 11.10 4.34
CA ASP A 37 -5.17 11.38 3.14
C ASP A 37 -4.65 10.58 1.94
N VAL A 38 -5.55 10.31 0.99
CA VAL A 38 -5.20 9.59 -0.22
C VAL A 38 -4.53 10.58 -1.18
N PRO A 39 -3.23 10.41 -1.51
CA PRO A 39 -2.55 11.35 -2.38
C PRO A 39 -3.06 11.24 -3.82
N LYS A 40 -3.03 12.35 -4.56
CA LYS A 40 -3.40 12.37 -5.99
C LYS A 40 -2.48 11.48 -6.83
N TYR A 41 -1.21 11.39 -6.44
CA TYR A 41 -0.18 10.57 -7.09
C TYR A 41 0.46 9.61 -6.08
N CYS A 42 0.80 8.41 -6.53
CA CYS A 42 1.51 7.44 -5.72
C CYS A 42 2.92 7.97 -5.39
N PRO A 43 3.31 8.07 -4.11
CA PRO A 43 4.61 8.61 -3.72
C PRO A 43 5.79 7.69 -4.07
N VAL A 44 5.53 6.45 -4.50
CA VAL A 44 6.58 5.49 -4.87
C VAL A 44 6.79 5.43 -6.39
N LEU A 45 5.70 5.45 -7.17
CA LEU A 45 5.75 5.22 -8.63
C LEU A 45 5.37 6.45 -9.46
N GLY A 46 4.98 7.57 -8.83
CA GLY A 46 4.54 8.78 -9.53
C GLY A 46 3.22 8.67 -10.30
N VAL A 47 2.56 7.51 -10.31
CA VAL A 47 1.32 7.29 -11.07
C VAL A 47 0.11 7.92 -10.39
N ARG A 48 -0.83 8.47 -11.17
CA ARG A 48 -2.12 8.98 -10.65
C ARG A 48 -2.90 7.87 -9.95
N ILE A 49 -3.36 8.14 -8.74
CA ILE A 49 -4.25 7.22 -8.01
C ILE A 49 -5.65 7.29 -8.63
N ILE A 50 -6.24 6.12 -8.86
CA ILE A 50 -7.58 5.97 -9.41
C ILE A 50 -8.41 5.17 -8.42
N VAL A 51 -9.43 5.82 -7.86
CA VAL A 51 -10.45 5.15 -7.06
C VAL A 51 -11.47 4.60 -8.04
N ASN A 52 -11.47 3.28 -8.25
CA ASN A 52 -12.44 2.61 -9.09
C ASN A 52 -13.51 1.92 -8.23
N ASN A 53 -14.71 1.79 -8.77
CA ASN A 53 -15.81 1.04 -8.15
C ASN A 53 -15.95 -0.39 -8.72
N ARG A 54 -14.91 -0.87 -9.43
CA ARG A 54 -14.90 -2.20 -10.05
C ARG A 54 -14.49 -3.28 -9.04
N MET A 55 -14.82 -4.53 -9.35
CA MET A 55 -14.43 -5.67 -8.53
C MET A 55 -12.90 -5.86 -8.57
N GLY A 56 -12.28 -5.82 -7.40
CA GLY A 56 -10.84 -6.00 -7.23
C GLY A 56 -9.99 -4.73 -7.43
N PRO A 57 -8.80 -4.69 -6.82
CA PRO A 57 -7.90 -3.55 -6.94
C PRO A 57 -7.22 -3.50 -8.31
N HIS A 58 -7.28 -2.34 -8.96
CA HIS A 58 -6.46 -2.01 -10.13
C HIS A 58 -5.06 -1.56 -9.67
N ASP A 59 -4.06 -1.63 -10.55
CA ASP A 59 -2.68 -1.24 -10.23
C ASP A 59 -2.54 0.19 -9.67
N ARG A 60 -3.44 1.09 -10.10
CA ARG A 60 -3.53 2.49 -9.64
C ARG A 60 -4.50 2.70 -8.48
N SER A 61 -5.17 1.66 -7.99
CA SER A 61 -6.05 1.76 -6.81
C SER A 61 -5.24 2.12 -5.56
N PRO A 62 -5.79 2.91 -4.63
CA PRO A 62 -5.12 3.20 -3.38
C PRO A 62 -5.02 1.95 -2.50
N SER A 63 -3.90 1.78 -1.80
CA SER A 63 -3.67 0.71 -0.85
C SER A 63 -3.02 1.26 0.41
N LEU A 64 -3.56 0.88 1.57
CA LEU A 64 -2.93 1.17 2.86
C LEU A 64 -1.76 0.21 3.11
N ASP A 65 -0.60 0.80 3.32
CA ASP A 65 0.70 0.15 3.31
C ASP A 65 1.45 0.38 4.63
N ARG A 66 2.23 -0.60 5.08
CA ARG A 66 2.98 -0.56 6.37
C ARG A 66 4.43 -0.19 6.13
N ILE A 67 4.88 0.99 6.57
CA ILE A 67 6.24 1.50 6.31
C ILE A 67 7.28 0.48 6.78
N ILE A 68 7.21 0.06 8.03
CA ILE A 68 7.97 -1.04 8.62
C ILE A 68 7.03 -2.24 8.78
N PRO A 69 7.14 -3.29 7.95
CA PRO A 69 6.18 -4.40 7.96
C PRO A 69 6.02 -5.08 9.32
N LYS A 70 7.12 -5.22 10.09
CA LYS A 70 7.17 -5.89 11.39
C LYS A 70 6.34 -5.20 12.48
N LEU A 71 6.13 -3.88 12.39
CA LEU A 71 5.37 -3.13 13.40
C LEU A 71 3.85 -3.26 13.26
N GLY A 72 3.35 -3.80 12.13
CA GLY A 72 1.92 -3.91 11.87
C GLY A 72 1.28 -2.58 11.45
N TYR A 73 -0.05 -2.49 11.56
CA TYR A 73 -0.80 -1.27 11.28
C TYR A 73 -0.93 -0.44 12.56
N VAL A 74 0.06 0.39 12.83
CA VAL A 74 0.10 1.29 14.00
C VAL A 74 0.23 2.74 13.55
N LYS A 75 -0.12 3.68 14.44
CA LYS A 75 0.03 5.12 14.18
C LYS A 75 1.47 5.42 13.71
N ASN A 76 1.61 6.33 12.77
CA ASN A 76 2.89 6.73 12.15
C ASN A 76 3.65 5.61 11.41
N ASN A 77 3.08 4.40 11.25
CA ASN A 77 3.68 3.32 10.45
C ASN A 77 2.86 2.97 9.21
N VAL A 78 1.94 3.84 8.81
CA VAL A 78 1.06 3.61 7.66
C VAL A 78 1.11 4.75 6.66
N ARG A 79 0.99 4.40 5.38
CA ARG A 79 0.89 5.35 4.27
C ARG A 79 -0.07 4.83 3.21
N VAL A 80 -0.56 5.71 2.33
CA VAL A 80 -1.33 5.30 1.15
C VAL A 80 -0.44 5.36 -0.08
N ILE A 81 -0.32 4.23 -0.78
CA ILE A 81 0.40 4.10 -2.05
C ILE A 81 -0.47 3.40 -3.08
N SER A 82 -0.05 3.33 -4.35
CA SER A 82 -0.77 2.53 -5.34
C SER A 82 -0.67 1.04 -5.03
N TYR A 83 -1.70 0.29 -5.43
CA TYR A 83 -1.74 -1.16 -5.25
C TYR A 83 -0.56 -1.86 -5.93
N LYS A 84 -0.14 -1.39 -7.12
CA LYS A 84 1.07 -1.86 -7.79
C LYS A 84 2.32 -1.69 -6.94
N ALA A 85 2.52 -0.50 -6.35
CA ALA A 85 3.66 -0.24 -5.47
C ALA A 85 3.62 -1.14 -4.22
N ASN A 86 2.44 -1.33 -3.63
CA ASN A 86 2.25 -2.21 -2.49
C ASN A 86 2.55 -3.68 -2.82
N ARG A 87 2.14 -4.15 -4.01
CA ARG A 87 2.45 -5.50 -4.51
C ARG A 87 3.94 -5.72 -4.73
N ILE A 88 4.62 -4.77 -5.37
CA ILE A 88 6.08 -4.84 -5.58
C ILE A 88 6.80 -5.01 -4.24
N ARG A 89 6.32 -4.36 -3.16
CA ARG A 89 6.94 -4.46 -1.83
C ARG A 89 6.40 -5.59 -0.94
N SER A 90 5.31 -6.28 -1.28
CA SER A 90 4.47 -6.94 -0.26
C SER A 90 5.14 -8.07 0.53
N ASN A 91 6.14 -8.74 -0.07
CA ASN A 91 6.88 -9.86 0.53
C ASN A 91 8.40 -9.66 0.48
N ALA A 92 8.88 -8.51 0.02
CA ALA A 92 10.30 -8.26 -0.15
C ALA A 92 10.84 -7.44 1.02
N ASN A 93 12.00 -7.84 1.53
CA ASN A 93 12.85 -6.98 2.35
C ASN A 93 13.68 -6.05 1.45
N THR A 94 14.36 -5.08 2.06
CA THR A 94 15.12 -4.05 1.32
C THR A 94 16.26 -4.65 0.48
N GLU A 95 16.92 -5.70 0.97
CA GLU A 95 18.01 -6.36 0.23
C GLU A 95 17.48 -7.13 -0.98
N GLU A 96 16.36 -7.84 -0.84
CA GLU A 96 15.69 -8.51 -1.97
C GLU A 96 15.28 -7.51 -3.04
N LEU A 97 14.72 -6.35 -2.66
CA LEU A 97 14.37 -5.28 -3.61
C LEU A 97 15.60 -4.73 -4.33
N LYS A 98 16.74 -4.58 -3.64
CA LYS A 98 18.00 -4.16 -4.26
C LYS A 98 18.50 -5.18 -5.27
N LEU A 99 18.40 -6.48 -4.97
CA LEU A 99 18.78 -7.55 -5.90
C LEU A 99 17.91 -7.53 -7.16
N VAL A 100 16.59 -7.43 -7.01
CA VAL A 100 15.64 -7.30 -8.13
C VAL A 100 15.96 -6.07 -8.98
N TRP A 101 16.26 -4.92 -8.34
CA TRP A 101 16.64 -3.70 -9.05
C TRP A 101 17.96 -3.86 -9.82
N LYS A 102 18.99 -4.48 -9.23
CA LYS A 102 20.27 -4.74 -9.88
C LYS A 102 20.11 -5.62 -11.11
N ASP A 103 19.30 -6.67 -11.02
CA ASP A 103 19.03 -7.57 -12.13
C ASP A 103 18.27 -6.86 -13.26
N ALA A 104 17.19 -6.15 -12.94
CA ALA A 104 16.43 -5.36 -13.91
C ALA A 104 17.31 -4.34 -14.65
N LYS A 105 18.23 -3.67 -13.94
CA LYS A 105 19.18 -2.73 -14.54
C LYS A 105 20.15 -3.42 -15.51
N LYS A 106 20.67 -4.60 -15.16
CA LYS A 106 21.56 -5.38 -16.04
C LYS A 106 20.86 -5.77 -17.34
N ILE A 107 19.60 -6.22 -17.26
CA ILE A 107 18.81 -6.58 -18.44
C ILE A 107 18.57 -5.36 -19.33
N GLN A 108 18.23 -4.21 -18.74
CA GLN A 108 18.00 -2.98 -19.50
C GLN A 108 19.24 -2.54 -20.29
N CYS A 109 20.43 -2.61 -19.69
CA CYS A 109 21.67 -2.28 -20.39
C CYS A 109 21.97 -3.20 -21.58
N LYS A 110 21.53 -4.47 -21.54
CA LYS A 110 21.71 -5.43 -22.65
C LYS A 110 20.73 -5.24 -23.81
N HIS A 111 19.66 -4.48 -23.62
CA HIS A 111 18.67 -4.17 -24.67
C HIS A 111 18.83 -2.74 -25.22
N SER A 112 19.82 -2.00 -24.72
CA SER A 112 20.20 -0.67 -25.21
C SER A 112 21.59 -0.66 -25.87
N GLN A 113 22.16 -1.84 -26.12
CA GLN A 113 23.33 -2.11 -26.96
C GLN A 113 22.85 -2.91 -28.18
#